data_AF-T2S8F0-F1
#
_entry.id   AF-T2S8F0-F1
#
_cell.length_a   1.000
_cell.length_b   1.000
_cell.length_c   1.000
_cell.angle_alpha   90.00
_cell.angle_beta   90.00
_cell.angle_gamma   90.00
#
_symmetry.space_group_name_H-M   'P 1'
#
loop_
_entity.id
_entity.type
_entity.pdbx_description
1 polymer ?
#
loop_
_entity_poly.entity_id
_entity_poly.type
_entity_poly.pdbx_seq_one_letter_code
_entity_poly.pdbx_strand_id
1 'polypeptide(L)'
;MDQYYNDPSNPNKQQILNRGIATQLSSQYQEFACGQWEYNDAKLEAKRPTMLKSYNKLNGEWVEVTPCNFEAGIKSGAVVSPYVMGVSSSKVLSDTTTSHYFRIERKNYGEREQCQKPYGVNRCQPQYFHTNPSITDWSATYKTTTIQTTQPYLRPAQDNESPTTYNLITTQTIINRTQSVLKNELHLSNDYLKYVEIHQGYYKDNDLKQSQGYIDWTNYYLNQNEGFCSQYNIWSENTKIGKNWYSWHDNKISCTQRLIYRPFQG
;
A
#
# COMPACT_ATOMS: atom_id res chain seq x y z
N MET A 1 -47.31 30.68 6.69
CA MET A 1 -48.46 30.71 7.62
C MET A 1 -49.60 31.35 6.87
N ASP A 2 -50.59 30.55 6.47
CA ASP A 2 -51.72 31.03 5.67
C ASP A 2 -52.75 31.68 6.60
N GLN A 3 -53.08 32.94 6.35
CA GLN A 3 -54.08 33.67 7.12
C GLN A 3 -55.48 33.36 6.58
N TYR A 4 -56.34 32.79 7.42
CA TYR A 4 -57.75 32.53 7.11
C TYR A 4 -58.66 33.26 8.10
N TYR A 5 -59.89 33.56 7.68
CA TYR A 5 -60.97 33.92 8.59
C TYR A 5 -62.20 33.05 8.31
N ASN A 6 -62.98 32.78 9.36
CA ASN A 6 -64.27 32.10 9.23
C ASN A 6 -65.34 33.16 8.95
N ASP A 7 -66.17 32.91 7.95
CA ASP A 7 -67.30 33.78 7.63
C ASP A 7 -68.25 33.89 8.83
N PRO A 8 -68.52 35.10 9.36
CA PRO A 8 -69.39 35.28 10.53
C PRO A 8 -70.83 34.78 10.30
N SER A 9 -71.26 34.66 9.04
CA SER A 9 -72.60 34.18 8.67
C SER A 9 -72.67 32.67 8.45
N ASN A 10 -71.52 32.00 8.32
CA ASN A 10 -71.44 30.55 8.16
C ASN A 10 -70.11 29.99 8.71
N PRO A 11 -70.06 29.62 10.01
CA PRO A 11 -68.82 29.31 10.72
C PRO A 11 -68.05 28.07 10.23
N ASN A 12 -68.61 27.29 9.30
CA ASN A 12 -67.95 26.13 8.69
C ASN A 12 -67.26 26.44 7.35
N LYS A 13 -67.26 27.70 6.89
CA LYS A 13 -66.63 28.10 5.63
C LYS A 13 -65.41 28.99 5.91
N GLN A 14 -64.22 28.39 5.83
CA GLN A 14 -62.94 29.10 5.89
C GLN A 14 -62.69 29.83 4.57
N GLN A 15 -62.48 31.15 4.63
CA GLN A 15 -62.01 31.93 3.48
C GLN A 15 -60.55 32.34 3.67
N ILE A 16 -59.72 31.96 2.70
CA ILE A 16 -58.28 32.25 2.68
C ILE A 16 -58.07 33.67 2.16
N LEU A 17 -57.44 34.53 2.95
CA LEU A 17 -57.12 35.90 2.57
C LEU A 17 -55.80 35.93 1.80
N ASN A 18 -55.84 35.52 0.53
CA ASN A 18 -54.76 35.84 -0.40
C ASN A 18 -54.86 37.34 -0.74
N ARG A 19 -53.87 38.13 -0.31
CA ARG A 19 -53.74 39.54 -0.70
C ARG A 19 -53.66 39.65 -2.24
N GLY A 20 -54.75 40.02 -2.88
CA GLY A 20 -54.76 41.00 -3.98
C GLY A 20 -54.11 40.68 -5.33
N ILE A 21 -53.71 39.45 -5.66
CA ILE A 21 -53.48 39.02 -7.05
C ILE A 21 -54.00 37.58 -7.20
N ALA A 22 -54.96 37.36 -8.10
CA ALA A 22 -55.41 36.04 -8.49
C ALA A 22 -54.32 35.34 -9.33
N THR A 23 -53.31 34.78 -8.69
CA THR A 23 -52.36 33.88 -9.36
C THR A 23 -52.98 32.49 -9.44
N GLN A 24 -53.43 32.08 -10.63
CA GLN A 24 -53.71 30.66 -10.95
C GLN A 24 -52.41 29.87 -11.16
N LEU A 25 -51.40 30.12 -10.31
CA LEU A 25 -50.26 29.24 -10.22
C LEU A 25 -50.78 27.91 -9.66
N SER A 26 -50.55 26.80 -10.38
CA SER A 26 -50.89 25.49 -9.81
C SER A 26 -50.17 25.33 -8.47
N SER A 27 -50.85 24.85 -7.43
CA SER A 27 -50.25 24.59 -6.10
C SER A 27 -49.15 23.52 -6.09
N GLN A 28 -48.70 23.07 -7.26
CA GLN A 28 -47.68 22.05 -7.46
C GLN A 28 -46.44 22.73 -8.04
N TYR A 29 -45.44 22.91 -7.19
CA TYR A 29 -44.09 23.28 -7.60
C TYR A 29 -43.39 22.06 -8.20
N GLN A 30 -42.63 22.27 -9.26
CA GLN A 30 -41.75 21.24 -9.81
C GLN A 30 -40.30 21.71 -9.73
N GLU A 31 -39.42 20.81 -9.32
CA GLU A 31 -37.99 21.08 -9.22
C GLU A 31 -37.28 20.77 -10.54
N PHE A 32 -36.43 21.71 -10.96
CA PHE A 32 -35.63 21.61 -12.17
C PHE A 32 -34.16 21.84 -11.84
N ALA A 33 -33.29 21.05 -12.45
CA ALA A 33 -31.86 21.32 -12.40
C ALA A 33 -31.55 22.51 -13.30
N CYS A 34 -30.67 23.40 -12.85
CA CYS A 34 -30.34 24.65 -13.52
C CYS A 34 -28.86 24.98 -13.36
N GLY A 35 -28.36 25.98 -14.10
CA GLY A 35 -26.93 26.34 -14.02
C GLY A 35 -26.00 25.26 -14.56
N GLN A 36 -24.71 25.44 -14.32
CA GLN A 36 -23.66 24.54 -14.81
C GLN A 36 -23.38 23.41 -13.80
N TRP A 37 -22.93 22.27 -14.30
CA TRP A 37 -22.34 21.21 -13.47
C TRP A 37 -21.05 21.70 -12.82
N GLU A 38 -20.93 21.50 -11.51
CA GLU A 38 -19.69 21.55 -10.75
C GLU A 38 -19.12 20.13 -10.61
N TYR A 39 -17.94 19.93 -11.18
CA TYR A 39 -17.25 18.64 -11.21
C TYR A 39 -16.44 18.38 -9.93
N ASN A 40 -16.57 17.19 -9.36
CA ASN A 40 -15.81 16.72 -8.21
C ASN A 40 -15.07 15.43 -8.57
N ASP A 41 -13.92 15.57 -9.21
CA ASP A 41 -13.10 14.45 -9.69
C ASP A 41 -12.61 13.55 -8.53
N ALA A 42 -12.45 14.09 -7.32
CA ALA A 42 -12.03 13.30 -6.15
C ALA A 42 -13.10 12.29 -5.70
N LYS A 43 -14.38 12.59 -5.94
CA LYS A 43 -15.51 11.71 -5.65
C LYS A 43 -16.12 11.05 -6.90
N LEU A 44 -15.57 11.36 -8.08
CA LEU A 44 -16.07 10.88 -9.38
C LEU A 44 -17.55 11.21 -9.58
N GLU A 45 -17.95 12.42 -9.20
CA GLU A 45 -19.33 12.90 -9.29
C GLU A 45 -19.37 14.36 -9.75
N ALA A 46 -20.50 14.78 -10.32
CA ALA A 46 -20.83 16.18 -10.58
C ALA A 46 -22.06 16.57 -9.79
N LYS A 47 -22.16 17.84 -9.40
CA LYS A 47 -23.37 18.41 -8.82
C LYS A 47 -23.84 19.62 -9.62
N ARG A 48 -25.15 19.81 -9.73
CA ARG A 48 -25.75 20.96 -10.43
C ARG A 48 -26.85 21.55 -9.56
N PRO A 49 -26.96 22.89 -9.45
CA PRO A 49 -27.95 23.49 -8.58
C PRO A 49 -29.37 23.25 -9.11
N THR A 50 -30.35 23.48 -8.24
CA THR A 50 -31.77 23.33 -8.58
C THR A 50 -32.56 24.59 -8.30
N MET A 51 -33.72 24.70 -8.96
CA MET A 51 -34.73 25.72 -8.74
C MET A 51 -36.14 25.11 -8.78
N LEU A 52 -37.08 25.71 -8.07
CA LEU A 52 -38.50 25.42 -8.24
C LEU A 52 -39.10 26.34 -9.27
N LYS A 53 -39.92 25.76 -10.15
CA LYS A 53 -40.82 26.51 -11.02
C LYS A 53 -42.26 26.11 -10.73
N SER A 54 -43.18 27.05 -10.93
CA SER A 54 -44.61 26.81 -10.89
C SER A 54 -45.19 27.00 -12.28
N TYR A 55 -46.07 26.11 -12.70
CA TYR A 55 -46.75 26.25 -13.98
C TYR A 55 -47.86 27.30 -13.87
N ASN A 56 -47.79 28.33 -14.70
CA ASN A 56 -48.84 29.32 -14.82
C ASN A 56 -49.78 28.89 -15.95
N LYS A 57 -51.00 28.49 -15.59
CA LYS A 57 -51.99 27.97 -16.55
C LYS A 57 -52.55 29.04 -17.48
N LEU A 58 -52.41 30.33 -17.15
CA LEU A 58 -52.99 31.44 -17.92
C LEU A 58 -52.17 31.76 -19.17
N ASN A 59 -50.84 31.73 -19.05
CA ASN A 59 -49.91 31.97 -20.16
C ASN A 59 -49.24 30.68 -20.66
N GLY A 60 -49.42 29.56 -19.97
CA GLY A 60 -48.84 28.27 -20.34
C GLY A 60 -47.33 28.16 -20.08
N GLU A 61 -46.78 29.04 -19.24
CA GLU A 61 -45.34 29.14 -18.99
C GLU A 61 -44.95 28.73 -17.57
N TRP A 62 -43.70 28.33 -17.40
CA TRP A 62 -43.11 28.05 -16.09
C TRP A 62 -42.51 29.31 -15.50
N VAL A 63 -42.99 29.70 -14.31
CA VAL A 63 -42.49 30.86 -13.57
C VAL A 63 -41.54 30.41 -12.47
N GLU A 64 -40.38 31.06 -12.35
CA GLU A 64 -39.38 30.78 -11.33
C GLU A 64 -39.86 31.20 -9.94
N VAL A 65 -39.73 30.31 -8.96
CA VAL A 65 -40.18 30.52 -7.58
C VAL A 65 -39.01 30.67 -6.62
N THR A 66 -37.89 30.00 -6.91
CA THR A 66 -36.66 30.07 -6.13
C THR A 66 -35.46 30.36 -7.04
N PRO A 67 -34.39 30.99 -6.52
CA PRO A 67 -33.17 31.19 -7.29
C PRO A 67 -32.50 29.86 -7.68
N CYS A 68 -31.72 29.90 -8.77
CA CYS A 68 -30.83 28.82 -9.17
C CYS A 68 -29.55 28.83 -8.31
N ASN A 69 -29.53 28.06 -7.24
CA ASN A 69 -28.36 27.97 -6.35
C ASN A 69 -28.31 26.62 -5.63
N PHE A 70 -27.26 26.37 -4.85
CA PHE A 70 -27.09 25.15 -4.06
C PHE A 70 -27.81 25.18 -2.70
N GLU A 71 -28.51 26.26 -2.37
CA GLU A 71 -29.19 26.38 -1.09
C GLU A 71 -30.37 25.40 -1.04
N ALA A 72 -30.34 24.55 -0.01
CA ALA A 72 -31.41 23.62 0.29
C ALA A 72 -32.49 24.30 1.15
N GLY A 73 -33.73 23.86 1.02
CA GLY A 73 -34.88 24.42 1.73
C GLY A 73 -36.15 23.70 1.31
N ILE A 74 -37.06 24.44 0.66
CA ILE A 74 -38.23 23.83 -0.02
C ILE A 74 -37.86 23.08 -1.31
N LYS A 75 -36.58 23.16 -1.73
CA LYS A 75 -35.96 22.42 -2.84
C LYS A 75 -34.79 21.59 -2.35
N SER A 76 -34.39 20.58 -3.12
CA SER A 76 -33.24 19.72 -2.80
C SER A 76 -31.91 20.47 -2.76
N GLY A 77 -31.79 21.57 -3.50
CA GLY A 77 -30.58 22.40 -3.60
C GLY A 77 -29.62 21.91 -4.68
N ALA A 78 -29.45 20.60 -4.84
CA ALA A 78 -28.52 20.02 -5.81
C ALA A 78 -29.01 18.70 -6.39
N VAL A 79 -28.76 18.49 -7.68
CA VAL A 79 -28.74 17.17 -8.31
C VAL A 79 -27.31 16.69 -8.39
N VAL A 80 -27.05 15.48 -7.91
CA VAL A 80 -25.74 14.82 -8.01
C VAL A 80 -25.81 13.73 -9.07
N SER A 81 -24.81 13.68 -9.94
CA SER A 81 -24.69 12.69 -11.01
C SER A 81 -23.30 12.05 -10.97
N PRO A 82 -23.20 10.72 -10.83
CA PRO A 82 -21.90 10.04 -10.87
C PRO A 82 -21.31 10.08 -12.28
N TYR A 83 -19.99 10.03 -12.37
CA TYR A 83 -19.31 9.88 -13.67
C TYR A 83 -19.54 8.48 -14.23
N VAL A 84 -19.59 8.38 -15.56
CA VAL A 84 -19.71 7.08 -16.23
C VAL A 84 -18.33 6.51 -16.47
N MET A 85 -18.07 5.33 -15.92
CA MET A 85 -16.80 4.63 -16.09
C MET A 85 -16.67 4.11 -17.53
N GLY A 86 -15.58 4.48 -18.21
CA GLY A 86 -15.25 3.98 -19.54
C GLY A 86 -14.40 2.71 -19.51
N VAL A 87 -13.92 2.29 -20.69
CA VAL A 87 -13.04 1.11 -20.81
C VAL A 87 -11.63 1.46 -20.34
N SER A 88 -11.11 0.73 -19.36
CA SER A 88 -9.73 0.87 -18.89
C SER A 88 -8.74 0.45 -19.97
N SER A 89 -7.62 1.15 -20.05
CA SER A 89 -6.47 0.72 -20.85
C SER A 89 -5.24 0.58 -19.96
N SER A 90 -4.32 -0.32 -20.34
CA SER A 90 -3.07 -0.51 -19.63
C SER A 90 -1.88 -0.42 -20.59
N LYS A 91 -0.78 0.10 -20.07
CA LYS A 91 0.50 0.25 -20.78
C LYS A 91 1.63 -0.19 -19.88
N VAL A 92 2.49 -1.05 -20.40
CA VAL A 92 3.76 -1.40 -19.72
C VAL A 92 4.72 -0.22 -19.86
N LEU A 93 5.12 0.36 -18.72
CA LEU A 93 6.10 1.44 -18.67
C LEU A 93 7.53 0.90 -18.61
N SER A 94 7.73 -0.21 -17.91
CA SER A 94 9.02 -0.88 -17.82
C SER A 94 8.83 -2.38 -17.63
N ASP A 95 9.71 -3.16 -18.25
CA ASP A 95 9.86 -4.59 -18.00
C ASP A 95 11.37 -4.87 -17.90
N THR A 96 11.84 -5.14 -16.70
CA THR A 96 13.26 -5.30 -16.40
C THR A 96 13.50 -6.62 -15.67
N THR A 97 14.57 -7.31 -16.05
CA THR A 97 14.99 -8.54 -15.38
C THR A 97 16.36 -8.30 -14.76
N THR A 98 16.47 -8.49 -13.44
CA THR A 98 17.74 -8.39 -12.71
C THR A 98 18.03 -9.70 -12.00
N SER A 99 19.31 -10.10 -12.00
CA SER A 99 19.77 -11.31 -11.33
C SER A 99 20.86 -10.96 -10.33
N HIS A 100 20.77 -11.52 -9.14
CA HIS A 100 21.73 -11.29 -8.07
C HIS A 100 22.20 -12.62 -7.47
N TYR A 101 23.45 -12.62 -7.03
CA TYR A 101 24.08 -13.73 -6.33
C TYR A 101 24.24 -13.37 -4.86
N PHE A 102 23.94 -14.32 -3.99
CA PHE A 102 23.99 -14.17 -2.55
C PHE A 102 24.79 -15.30 -1.93
N ARG A 103 25.53 -14.97 -0.87
CA ARG A 103 26.33 -15.91 -0.08
C ARG A 103 26.24 -15.57 1.38
N ILE A 104 25.97 -16.59 2.19
CA ILE A 104 26.10 -16.55 3.65
C ILE A 104 27.15 -17.58 4.03
N GLU A 105 28.07 -17.18 4.88
CA GLU A 105 29.17 -18.02 5.33
C GLU A 105 29.19 -18.11 6.84
N ARG A 106 29.33 -19.32 7.36
CA ARG A 106 29.65 -19.65 8.76
C ARG A 106 31.09 -20.12 8.89
N LYS A 107 31.99 -19.20 9.21
CA LYS A 107 33.26 -19.45 9.88
C LYS A 107 33.03 -20.30 11.13
N ASN A 108 33.75 -21.40 11.15
CA ASN A 108 33.79 -22.33 12.26
C ASN A 108 35.15 -22.14 12.95
N TYR A 109 35.12 -22.00 14.26
CA TYR A 109 36.30 -21.84 15.10
C TYR A 109 36.29 -22.96 16.13
N GLY A 110 37.33 -23.80 16.11
CA GLY A 110 37.52 -24.81 17.13
C GLY A 110 38.63 -24.38 18.08
N GLU A 111 38.46 -24.69 19.36
CA GLU A 111 39.49 -24.57 20.37
C GLU A 111 39.91 -25.98 20.79
N ARG A 112 41.21 -26.22 20.87
CA ARG A 112 41.77 -27.46 21.40
C ARG A 112 42.71 -27.10 22.51
N GLU A 113 42.48 -27.65 23.69
CA GLU A 113 43.44 -27.54 24.77
C GLU A 113 44.56 -28.56 24.55
N GLN A 114 45.79 -28.09 24.30
CA GLN A 114 46.97 -28.95 24.30
C GLN A 114 47.70 -28.78 25.63
N CYS A 115 47.70 -29.83 26.43
CA CYS A 115 48.49 -29.92 27.66
C CYS A 115 49.84 -30.56 27.36
N GLN A 116 50.92 -29.82 27.59
CA GLN A 116 52.27 -30.34 27.56
C GLN A 116 52.81 -30.40 29.00
N LYS A 117 53.67 -31.39 29.29
CA LYS A 117 54.39 -31.52 30.57
C LYS A 117 55.89 -31.23 30.41
N PRO A 118 56.29 -29.99 30.11
CA PRO A 118 57.69 -29.62 30.24
C PRO A 118 58.08 -29.67 31.72
N TYR A 119 59.10 -30.46 32.06
CA TYR A 119 59.67 -30.58 33.42
C TYR A 119 58.65 -30.99 34.52
N GLY A 120 57.66 -31.82 34.18
CA GLY A 120 56.69 -32.36 35.14
C GLY A 120 55.56 -31.41 35.54
N VAL A 121 55.57 -30.15 35.08
CA VAL A 121 54.49 -29.17 35.30
C VAL A 121 53.52 -29.22 34.13
N ASN A 122 52.23 -29.44 34.40
CA ASN A 122 51.21 -29.46 33.35
C ASN A 122 50.91 -28.03 32.90
N ARG A 123 51.27 -27.66 31.67
CA ARG A 123 50.88 -26.39 31.05
C ARG A 123 49.94 -26.69 29.90
N CYS A 124 48.70 -26.25 30.04
CA CYS A 124 47.69 -26.33 29.01
C CYS A 124 47.57 -24.97 28.33
N GLN A 125 47.61 -24.94 27.01
CA GLN A 125 47.35 -23.74 26.23
C GLN A 125 46.22 -24.00 25.23
N PRO A 126 45.28 -23.06 25.09
CA PRO A 126 44.26 -23.14 24.06
C PRO A 126 44.90 -22.90 22.70
N GLN A 127 44.74 -23.87 21.80
CA GLN A 127 45.07 -23.74 20.39
C GLN A 127 43.79 -23.56 19.60
N TYR A 128 43.79 -22.51 18.79
CA TYR A 128 42.65 -22.18 17.96
C TYR A 128 42.88 -22.69 16.55
N PHE A 129 41.92 -23.42 16.00
CA PHE A 129 41.98 -23.93 14.65
C PHE A 129 40.75 -23.49 13.87
N HIS A 130 40.99 -23.02 12.65
CA HIS A 130 39.96 -22.70 11.70
C HIS A 130 39.62 -23.96 10.91
N THR A 131 38.35 -24.35 10.90
CA THR A 131 37.87 -25.37 9.96
C THR A 131 37.28 -24.68 8.72
N ASN A 132 37.06 -25.47 7.66
CA ASN A 132 36.38 -24.95 6.48
C ASN A 132 35.02 -24.36 6.87
N PRO A 133 34.66 -23.18 6.34
CA PRO A 133 33.40 -22.55 6.67
C PRO A 133 32.25 -23.29 5.99
N SER A 134 31.11 -23.36 6.68
CA SER A 134 29.87 -23.83 6.08
C SER A 134 29.22 -22.69 5.30
N ILE A 135 28.76 -22.96 4.08
CA ILE A 135 28.28 -21.92 3.15
C ILE A 135 26.87 -22.23 2.66
N THR A 136 26.05 -21.18 2.54
CA THR A 136 24.83 -21.20 1.75
C THR A 136 24.95 -20.16 0.63
N ASP A 137 24.85 -20.63 -0.61
CA ASP A 137 24.95 -19.85 -1.84
C ASP A 137 23.65 -20.00 -2.63
N TRP A 138 23.11 -18.89 -3.12
CA TRP A 138 21.94 -18.91 -3.99
C TRP A 138 21.94 -17.73 -4.94
N SER A 139 21.23 -17.87 -6.05
CA SER A 139 20.91 -16.77 -6.95
C SER A 139 19.41 -16.50 -6.95
N ALA A 140 19.04 -15.24 -7.10
CA ALA A 140 17.66 -14.83 -7.28
C ALA A 140 17.53 -13.92 -8.49
N THR A 141 16.48 -14.14 -9.27
CA THR A 141 16.13 -13.35 -10.44
C THR A 141 14.80 -12.67 -10.20
N TYR A 142 14.73 -11.37 -10.47
CA TYR A 142 13.56 -10.54 -10.29
C TYR A 142 13.12 -10.00 -11.65
N LYS A 143 11.93 -10.39 -12.08
CA LYS A 143 11.26 -9.76 -13.22
C LYS A 143 10.31 -8.68 -12.69
N THR A 144 10.71 -7.42 -12.86
CA THR A 144 9.95 -6.24 -12.42
C THR A 144 9.23 -5.63 -13.60
N THR A 145 7.91 -5.66 -13.58
CA THR A 145 7.05 -5.06 -14.60
C THR A 145 6.24 -3.93 -13.98
N THR A 146 6.38 -2.72 -14.52
CA THR A 146 5.58 -1.56 -14.10
C THR A 146 4.50 -1.29 -15.15
N ILE A 147 3.24 -1.33 -14.72
CA ILE A 147 2.06 -1.16 -15.56
C ILE A 147 1.36 0.12 -15.13
N GLN A 148 1.09 0.99 -16.09
CA GLN A 148 0.20 2.13 -15.93
C GLN A 148 -1.18 1.77 -16.45
N THR A 149 -2.20 1.97 -15.63
CA THR A 149 -3.60 1.81 -16.00
C THR A 149 -4.24 3.18 -16.05
N THR A 150 -4.89 3.48 -17.17
CA THR A 150 -5.68 4.69 -17.37
C THR A 150 -7.15 4.30 -17.37
N GLN A 151 -7.88 4.81 -16.39
CA GLN A 151 -9.33 4.66 -16.26
C GLN A 151 -10.01 5.96 -16.65
N PRO A 152 -10.65 6.04 -17.83
CA PRO A 152 -11.46 7.19 -18.22
C PRO A 152 -12.80 7.19 -17.47
N TYR A 153 -13.23 8.39 -17.09
CA TYR A 153 -14.53 8.69 -16.50
C TYR A 153 -15.18 9.83 -17.29
N LEU A 154 -16.33 9.54 -17.90
CA LEU A 154 -17.10 10.51 -18.65
C LEU A 154 -17.89 11.39 -17.67
N ARG A 155 -17.64 12.70 -17.73
CA ARG A 155 -18.38 13.69 -16.95
C ARG A 155 -19.72 13.99 -17.63
N PRO A 156 -20.78 14.30 -16.87
CA PRO A 156 -22.02 14.83 -17.44
C PRO A 156 -21.73 16.03 -18.34
N ALA A 157 -22.42 16.12 -19.48
CA ALA A 157 -22.27 17.27 -20.38
C ALA A 157 -22.86 18.54 -19.76
N GLN A 158 -22.21 19.69 -20.01
CA GLN A 158 -22.89 20.97 -19.82
C GLN A 158 -23.96 21.16 -20.90
N ASP A 159 -24.93 22.03 -20.62
CA ASP A 159 -25.99 22.34 -21.57
C ASP A 159 -25.36 22.92 -22.86
N ASN A 160 -25.60 22.27 -24.00
CA ASN A 160 -25.04 22.59 -25.33
C ASN A 160 -23.53 22.36 -25.50
N GLU A 161 -22.87 21.63 -24.59
CA GLU A 161 -21.48 21.22 -24.74
C GLU A 161 -21.34 19.71 -24.90
N SER A 162 -20.20 19.27 -25.46
CA SER A 162 -19.88 17.85 -25.51
C SER A 162 -19.39 17.35 -24.14
N PRO A 163 -19.69 16.10 -23.74
CA PRO A 163 -19.17 15.50 -22.53
C PRO A 163 -17.63 15.57 -22.47
N THR A 164 -17.07 15.90 -21.31
CA THR A 164 -15.62 15.85 -21.08
C THR A 164 -15.23 14.57 -20.36
N THR A 165 -13.95 14.19 -20.43
CA THR A 165 -13.44 12.97 -19.77
C THR A 165 -12.40 13.34 -18.71
N TYR A 166 -12.51 12.74 -17.54
CA TYR A 166 -11.47 12.72 -16.50
C TYR A 166 -10.72 11.38 -16.57
N ASN A 167 -9.39 11.41 -16.58
CA ASN A 167 -8.58 10.19 -16.62
C ASN A 167 -7.91 9.97 -15.27
N LEU A 168 -8.30 8.89 -14.59
CA LEU A 168 -7.60 8.43 -13.39
C LEU A 168 -6.44 7.54 -13.83
N ILE A 169 -5.22 7.96 -13.51
CA ILE A 169 -4.01 7.24 -13.86
C ILE A 169 -3.45 6.59 -12.60
N THR A 170 -3.38 5.26 -12.61
CA THR A 170 -2.77 4.46 -11.53
C THR A 170 -1.57 3.71 -12.06
N THR A 171 -0.54 3.53 -11.22
CA THR A 171 0.66 2.76 -11.58
C THR A 171 0.84 1.64 -10.58
N GLN A 172 1.07 0.43 -11.09
CA GLN A 172 1.34 -0.77 -10.30
C GLN A 172 2.68 -1.37 -10.72
N THR A 173 3.50 -1.77 -9.76
CA THR A 173 4.72 -2.52 -10.00
C THR A 173 4.53 -3.94 -9.51
N ILE A 174 4.75 -4.92 -10.39
CA ILE A 174 4.68 -6.35 -10.11
C ILE A 174 6.10 -6.91 -10.17
N ILE A 175 6.49 -7.70 -9.16
CA ILE A 175 7.80 -8.33 -9.10
C ILE A 175 7.63 -9.83 -9.00
N ASN A 176 8.03 -10.54 -10.05
CA ASN A 176 8.06 -12.00 -10.06
C ASN A 176 9.48 -12.47 -9.70
N ARG A 177 9.58 -13.20 -8.60
CA ARG A 177 10.85 -13.72 -8.06
C ARG A 177 11.01 -15.20 -8.39
N THR A 178 12.18 -15.57 -8.91
CA THR A 178 12.65 -16.95 -8.99
C THR A 178 13.98 -17.10 -8.28
N GLN A 179 14.26 -18.30 -7.75
CA GLN A 179 15.45 -18.58 -6.97
C GLN A 179 16.07 -19.91 -7.37
N SER A 180 17.40 -19.97 -7.33
CA SER A 180 18.18 -21.21 -7.43
C SER A 180 19.14 -21.31 -6.26
N VAL A 181 19.00 -22.35 -5.43
CA VAL A 181 19.94 -22.64 -4.34
C VAL A 181 21.07 -23.49 -4.89
N LEU A 182 22.29 -22.95 -4.84
CA LEU A 182 23.49 -23.60 -5.36
C LEU A 182 24.15 -24.48 -4.29
N LYS A 183 24.13 -23.99 -3.05
CA LYS A 183 24.72 -24.68 -1.89
C LYS A 183 23.94 -24.31 -0.64
N ASN A 184 23.68 -25.26 0.26
CA ASN A 184 22.96 -24.98 1.51
C ASN A 184 23.48 -25.80 2.69
N GLU A 185 24.75 -25.64 3.04
CA GLU A 185 25.36 -26.33 4.19
C GLU A 185 24.87 -25.79 5.54
N LEU A 186 24.32 -24.57 5.55
CA LEU A 186 23.74 -23.97 6.75
C LEU A 186 22.27 -24.39 6.96
N HIS A 187 21.70 -25.18 6.03
CA HIS A 187 20.31 -25.64 6.08
C HIS A 187 19.30 -24.49 6.28
N LEU A 188 19.54 -23.34 5.64
CA LEU A 188 18.65 -22.18 5.71
C LEU A 188 17.36 -22.44 4.94
N SER A 189 16.25 -21.94 5.47
CA SER A 189 14.94 -22.02 4.82
C SER A 189 14.82 -21.03 3.68
N ASN A 190 13.91 -21.30 2.74
CA ASN A 190 13.61 -20.38 1.63
C ASN A 190 13.21 -18.97 2.11
N ASP A 191 12.43 -18.89 3.19
CA ASP A 191 11.98 -17.61 3.74
C ASP A 191 13.13 -16.82 4.36
N TYR A 192 14.10 -17.49 5.00
CA TYR A 192 15.34 -16.84 5.46
C TYR A 192 16.08 -16.19 4.28
N LEU A 193 16.19 -16.89 3.15
CA LEU A 193 16.88 -16.37 1.96
C LEU A 193 16.14 -15.16 1.37
N LYS A 194 14.81 -15.19 1.33
CA LYS A 194 13.99 -14.02 0.94
C LYS A 194 14.18 -12.84 1.89
N TYR A 195 14.25 -13.08 3.20
CA TYR A 195 14.46 -12.00 4.18
C TYR A 195 15.78 -11.28 3.97
N VAL A 196 16.84 -12.02 3.65
CA VAL A 196 18.15 -11.46 3.28
C VAL A 196 18.04 -10.56 2.04
N GLU A 197 17.34 -11.01 1.01
CA GLU A 197 17.14 -10.26 -0.22
C GLU A 197 16.30 -8.98 -0.03
N ILE A 198 15.24 -9.07 0.79
CA ILE A 198 14.41 -7.91 1.18
C ILE A 198 15.27 -6.91 1.94
N HIS A 199 16.03 -7.39 2.93
CA HIS A 199 16.85 -6.53 3.75
C HIS A 199 17.93 -5.81 2.95
N GLN A 200 18.55 -6.50 1.97
CA GLN A 200 19.51 -5.90 1.05
C GLN A 200 18.86 -5.00 -0.03
N GLY A 201 17.53 -4.94 -0.08
CA GLY A 201 16.78 -4.07 -1.00
C GLY A 201 16.61 -4.59 -2.42
N TYR A 202 16.97 -5.85 -2.68
CA TYR A 202 16.85 -6.48 -4.00
C TYR A 202 15.45 -7.04 -4.25
N TYR A 203 14.79 -7.57 -3.22
CA TYR A 203 13.41 -8.04 -3.32
C TYR A 203 12.45 -7.04 -2.65
N LYS A 204 11.57 -6.40 -3.43
CA LYS A 204 10.64 -5.36 -2.93
C LYS A 204 9.23 -5.92 -2.70
N ASP A 205 9.14 -6.89 -1.80
CA ASP A 205 7.88 -7.47 -1.35
C ASP A 205 7.45 -6.81 -0.03
N ASN A 206 6.49 -5.89 -0.11
CA ASN A 206 6.04 -5.11 1.04
C ASN A 206 5.28 -5.95 2.06
N ASP A 207 4.52 -6.94 1.61
CA ASP A 207 3.74 -7.82 2.47
C ASP A 207 4.69 -8.70 3.29
N LEU A 208 5.70 -9.29 2.64
CA LEU A 208 6.71 -10.09 3.33
C LEU A 208 7.57 -9.23 4.27
N LYS A 209 7.90 -8.00 3.89
CA LYS A 209 8.64 -7.04 4.74
C LYS A 209 7.86 -6.62 6.00
N GLN A 210 6.53 -6.67 5.96
CA GLN A 210 5.67 -6.39 7.12
C GLN A 210 5.26 -7.64 7.90
N SER A 211 5.62 -8.83 7.40
CA SER A 211 5.30 -10.09 8.06
C SER A 211 5.99 -10.22 9.42
N GLN A 212 5.30 -10.87 10.37
CA GLN A 212 5.87 -11.14 11.69
C GLN A 212 7.18 -11.94 11.59
N GLY A 213 7.27 -12.89 10.67
CA GLY A 213 8.50 -13.68 10.45
C GLY A 213 9.70 -12.83 10.03
N TYR A 214 9.50 -11.81 9.17
CA TYR A 214 10.57 -10.88 8.81
C TYR A 214 10.94 -9.94 9.97
N ILE A 215 9.95 -9.48 10.74
CA ILE A 215 10.18 -8.63 11.92
C ILE A 215 10.96 -9.39 13.00
N ASP A 216 10.55 -10.61 13.31
CA ASP A 216 11.23 -11.49 14.26
C ASP A 216 12.64 -11.82 13.77
N TRP A 217 12.79 -12.12 12.48
CA TRP A 217 14.10 -12.35 11.89
C TRP A 217 14.99 -11.10 11.97
N THR A 218 14.43 -9.91 11.78
CA THR A 218 15.17 -8.66 11.92
C THR A 218 15.59 -8.42 13.37
N ASN A 219 14.67 -8.56 14.32
CA ASN A 219 14.98 -8.34 15.74
C ASN A 219 15.97 -9.38 16.28
N TYR A 220 15.84 -10.62 15.82
CA TYR A 220 16.71 -11.69 16.25
C TYR A 220 18.07 -11.60 15.56
N TYR A 221 18.14 -11.40 14.23
CA TYR A 221 19.35 -11.53 13.42
C TYR A 221 20.03 -10.24 12.94
N LEU A 222 19.41 -9.06 13.10
CA LEU A 222 19.97 -7.79 12.65
C LEU A 222 20.34 -6.88 13.84
N ASN A 223 21.61 -6.90 14.22
CA ASN A 223 22.16 -5.91 15.16
C ASN A 223 22.62 -4.67 14.37
N GLN A 224 22.03 -3.50 14.65
CA GLN A 224 22.11 -2.31 13.79
C GLN A 224 23.52 -1.70 13.61
N ASN A 225 24.51 -2.11 14.40
CA ASN A 225 25.86 -1.50 14.42
C ASN A 225 26.99 -2.39 13.86
N GLU A 226 26.74 -3.67 13.54
CA GLU A 226 27.82 -4.62 13.20
C GLU A 226 27.55 -5.52 11.96
N GLY A 227 26.43 -5.30 11.26
CA GLY A 227 25.96 -6.21 10.22
C GLY A 227 25.19 -7.41 10.80
N PHE A 228 24.75 -8.35 9.94
CA PHE A 228 23.97 -9.53 10.33
C PHE A 228 24.64 -10.29 11.49
N CYS A 229 24.10 -10.23 12.70
CA CYS A 229 24.50 -11.01 13.87
C CYS A 229 23.38 -10.98 14.93
N SER A 230 23.11 -12.14 15.53
CA SER A 230 21.82 -12.45 16.14
C SER A 230 21.81 -12.79 17.63
N GLN A 231 22.75 -12.29 18.42
CA GLN A 231 23.10 -12.76 19.78
C GLN A 231 24.13 -13.90 19.85
N TYR A 232 24.89 -13.84 20.95
CA TYR A 232 26.08 -14.61 21.30
C TYR A 232 25.67 -15.73 22.27
N ASN A 233 25.77 -16.99 21.84
CA ASN A 233 25.71 -18.14 22.73
C ASN A 233 26.72 -19.20 22.28
N ILE A 234 27.63 -19.54 23.20
CA ILE A 234 28.65 -20.57 23.01
C ILE A 234 28.00 -21.91 23.35
N TRP A 235 27.92 -22.80 22.36
CA TRP A 235 27.69 -24.21 22.64
C TRP A 235 29.07 -24.85 22.82
N SER A 236 29.30 -25.45 23.98
CA SER A 236 30.52 -26.23 24.25
C SER A 236 30.17 -27.70 24.37
N GLU A 237 30.69 -28.54 23.48
CA GLU A 237 30.64 -29.99 23.62
C GLU A 237 32.02 -30.54 23.93
N ASN A 238 32.12 -31.28 25.01
CA ASN A 238 33.36 -31.94 25.40
C ASN A 238 33.37 -33.38 24.88
N THR A 239 34.24 -33.67 23.92
CA THR A 239 34.47 -35.02 23.40
C THR A 239 35.88 -35.50 23.75
N LYS A 240 36.01 -36.75 24.18
CA LYS A 240 37.30 -37.36 24.49
C LYS A 240 37.77 -38.25 23.35
N ILE A 241 38.90 -37.91 22.73
CA ILE A 241 39.54 -38.73 21.68
C ILE A 241 40.91 -39.16 22.20
N GLY A 242 41.07 -40.45 22.53
CA GLY A 242 42.28 -40.97 23.16
C GLY A 242 42.50 -40.45 24.58
N LYS A 243 43.71 -39.96 24.89
CA LYS A 243 44.06 -39.37 26.20
C LYS A 243 43.68 -37.89 26.34
N ASN A 244 43.21 -37.25 25.26
CA ASN A 244 42.98 -35.81 25.21
C ASN A 244 41.49 -35.48 25.29
N TRP A 245 41.16 -34.40 26.01
CA TRP A 245 39.85 -33.78 25.99
C TRP A 245 39.82 -32.73 24.89
N TYR A 246 38.75 -32.73 24.09
CA TYR A 246 38.48 -31.74 23.06
C TYR A 246 37.21 -31.01 23.50
N SER A 247 37.33 -29.71 23.77
CA SER A 247 36.19 -28.84 23.98
C SER A 247 35.87 -28.19 22.64
N TRP A 248 34.86 -28.70 21.95
CA TRP A 248 34.33 -28.05 20.76
C TRP A 248 33.50 -26.87 21.21
N HIS A 249 34.12 -25.69 21.23
CA HIS A 249 33.40 -24.42 21.32
C HIS A 249 32.91 -24.10 19.92
N ASP A 250 31.67 -24.46 19.61
CA ASP A 250 31.09 -24.06 18.34
C ASP A 250 30.63 -22.61 18.48
N ASN A 251 31.50 -21.68 18.06
CA ASN A 251 31.09 -20.30 17.83
C ASN A 251 30.11 -20.32 16.65
N LYS A 252 28.81 -20.31 16.92
CA LYS A 252 27.82 -19.87 15.93
C LYS A 252 27.95 -18.36 15.71
N ILE A 253 29.07 -17.87 15.16
CA ILE A 253 29.10 -16.57 14.48
C ILE A 253 30.16 -16.60 13.37
N SER A 254 29.71 -16.20 12.19
CA SER A 254 30.55 -15.68 11.13
C SER A 254 29.84 -14.46 10.58
N CYS A 255 30.37 -13.32 10.93
CA CYS A 255 29.90 -12.07 10.38
C CYS A 255 30.21 -12.08 8.88
N THR A 256 29.17 -12.10 8.05
CA THR A 256 29.31 -11.82 6.63
C THR A 256 29.90 -10.42 6.50
N GLN A 257 31.10 -10.36 5.93
CA GLN A 257 31.76 -9.14 5.54
C GLN A 257 30.79 -8.30 4.69
N ARG A 258 30.67 -7.02 5.01
CA ARG A 258 30.03 -6.01 4.15
C ARG A 258 30.61 -6.19 2.74
N LEU A 259 29.77 -6.55 1.76
CA LEU A 259 30.11 -6.36 0.35
C LEU A 259 30.24 -4.85 0.15
N ILE A 260 31.45 -4.33 0.34
CA ILE A 260 31.81 -3.00 -0.12
C ILE A 260 31.78 -3.11 -1.63
N TYR A 261 30.79 -2.47 -2.24
CA TYR A 261 30.78 -2.13 -3.65
C TYR A 261 32.12 -1.47 -4.00
N ARG A 262 32.99 -2.20 -4.72
CA ARG A 262 33.99 -1.55 -5.57
C ARG A 262 33.37 -1.48 -6.96
N PRO A 263 33.03 -0.29 -7.48
CA PRO A 263 32.70 -0.20 -8.89
C PRO A 263 33.90 -0.74 -9.68
N PHE A 264 33.65 -1.65 -10.61
CA PHE A 264 34.60 -1.90 -11.69
C PHE A 264 34.75 -0.56 -12.44
N GLN A 265 35.84 0.14 -12.20
CA GLN A 265 36.38 1.08 -13.17
C GLN A 265 37.21 0.25 -14.14
N GLY A 266 36.62 -0.02 -15.30
CA GLY A 266 37.30 -0.28 -16.55
C GLY A 266 36.84 0.77 -17.54
#